data_AF-A0A7C3KKA6-F1
#
_entry.id   AF-A0A7C3KKA6-F1
#
_cell.length_a   1.000
_cell.length_b   1.000
_cell.length_c   1.000
_cell.angle_alpha   90.00
_cell.angle_beta   90.00
_cell.angle_gamma   90.00
#
_symmetry.space_group_name_H-M   'P 1'
#
loop_
_entity.id
_entity.type
_entity.pdbx_description
1 polymer ?
#
loop_
_entity_poly.entity_id
_entity_poly.type
_entity_poly.pdbx_seq_one_letter_code
_entity_poly.pdbx_strand_id
1 'polypeptide(L)' 'MARKSPSIEIQEIPGDHFASLDAAQRAALDPLAAHMAQTIRDLLARGVLAQVNGKIIPNTDR' A
#
# COMPACT_ATOMS: atom_id res chain seq x y z
N MET A 1 -22.37 12.82 7.18
CA MET A 1 -21.49 13.59 6.28
C MET A 1 -20.74 12.59 5.40
N ALA A 2 -20.90 12.66 4.07
CA ALA A 2 -20.20 11.75 3.16
C ALA A 2 -18.69 11.99 3.24
N ARG A 3 -17.91 10.93 3.52
CA ARG A 3 -16.44 10.99 3.46
C ARG A 3 -16.06 11.38 2.02
N LYS A 4 -15.41 12.53 1.84
CA LYS A 4 -14.75 12.87 0.58
C LYS A 4 -13.63 11.87 0.39
N SER A 5 -13.74 11.01 -0.63
CA SER A 5 -12.65 10.14 -1.02
C SER A 5 -11.44 11.01 -1.39
N PRO A 6 -10.21 10.65 -0.96
CA PRO A 6 -9.03 11.39 -1.36
C PRO A 6 -8.88 11.37 -2.89
N SER A 7 -8.45 12.49 -3.47
CA SER A 7 -8.11 12.57 -4.89
C SER A 7 -6.89 11.70 -5.14
N ILE A 8 -7.09 10.59 -5.85
CA ILE A 8 -5.98 9.75 -6.32
C ILE A 8 -5.50 10.36 -7.63
N GLU A 9 -4.33 10.99 -7.61
CA GLU A 9 -3.64 11.43 -8.82
C GLU A 9 -2.86 10.25 -9.39
N ILE A 10 -3.26 9.77 -10.57
CA ILE A 10 -2.51 8.76 -11.31
C ILE A 10 -1.45 9.53 -12.09
N GLN A 11 -0.18 9.35 -11.71
CA GLN A 11 0.96 9.94 -12.41
C GLN A 11 1.52 8.90 -13.39
N GLU A 12 1.57 9.26 -14.68
CA GLU A 12 2.19 8.43 -15.69
C GLU A 12 3.71 8.45 -15.52
N ILE A 13 4.33 7.28 -15.38
CA ILE A 13 5.78 7.14 -15.42
C ILE A 13 6.15 6.96 -16.90
N PRO A 14 6.88 7.89 -17.52
CA PRO A 14 7.21 7.80 -18.93
C PRO A 14 8.01 6.52 -19.23
N GLY A 15 7.66 5.86 -20.34
CA GLY A 15 8.15 4.54 -20.72
C GLY A 15 9.62 4.48 -21.13
N ASP A 16 10.36 5.58 -21.02
CA ASP A 16 11.80 5.68 -21.29
C ASP A 16 12.67 5.35 -20.07
N HIS A 17 12.08 5.31 -18.86
CA HIS A 17 12.80 4.95 -17.63
C HIS A 17 13.19 3.46 -17.55
N PHE A 18 12.46 2.58 -18.23
CA PHE A 18 12.67 1.14 -18.17
C PHE A 18 12.61 0.53 -19.57
N ALA A 19 13.55 -0.37 -19.87
CA ALA A 19 13.66 -0.99 -21.20
C ALA A 19 12.47 -1.91 -21.58
N SER A 20 11.62 -2.28 -20.61
CA SER A 20 10.44 -3.11 -20.83
C SER A 20 9.43 -2.99 -19.67
N LEU A 21 8.20 -3.43 -19.92
CA LEU A 21 7.17 -3.54 -18.87
C LEU A 21 7.61 -4.48 -17.73
N ASP A 22 8.24 -5.61 -18.04
CA ASP A 22 8.75 -6.55 -17.03
C ASP A 22 9.84 -5.90 -16.15
N ALA A 23 10.74 -5.11 -16.76
CA ALA A 23 11.75 -4.37 -16.01
C ALA A 23 11.13 -3.31 -15.09
N ALA A 24 10.12 -2.58 -15.57
CA ALA A 24 9.38 -1.62 -14.76
C ALA A 24 8.65 -2.29 -13.58
N GLN A 25 7.99 -3.43 -13.83
CA GLN A 25 7.29 -4.19 -12.79
C GLN A 25 8.23 -4.72 -11.72
N ARG A 26 9.38 -5.29 -12.12
CA ARG A 26 10.41 -5.75 -11.19
C ARG A 26 10.98 -4.61 -10.35
N ALA A 27 11.27 -3.47 -10.96
CA ALA A 27 11.76 -2.29 -10.26
C ALA A 27 10.74 -1.74 -9.25
N ALA A 28 9.44 -1.93 -9.49
CA ALA A 28 8.38 -1.50 -8.59
C ALA A 28 8.17 -2.43 -7.38
N LEU A 29 8.70 -3.66 -7.37
CA LEU A 29 8.44 -4.64 -6.30
C LEU A 29 8.94 -4.17 -4.92
N ASP A 30 10.20 -3.74 -4.84
CA ASP A 30 10.81 -3.29 -3.58
C ASP A 30 10.11 -2.06 -2.97
N PRO A 31 9.88 -0.95 -3.72
CA PRO A 31 9.17 0.19 -3.17
C PRO A 31 7.71 -0.16 -2.82
N LEU A 32 7.04 -1.01 -3.60
CA LEU A 32 5.69 -1.47 -3.28
C LEU A 32 5.67 -2.26 -1.97
N ALA A 33 6.60 -3.21 -1.78
CA ALA A 33 6.71 -3.98 -0.55
C ALA A 33 6.97 -3.08 0.66
N ALA A 34 7.86 -2.08 0.52
CA ALA A 34 8.13 -1.10 1.58
C ALA A 34 6.87 -0.28 1.94
N HIS A 35 6.14 0.22 0.94
CA HIS A 35 4.90 0.97 1.15
C HIS A 35 3.78 0.12 1.74
N MET A 36 3.63 -1.13 1.31
CA MET A 36 2.66 -2.08 1.88
C MET A 36 2.97 -2.36 3.36
N ALA A 37 4.24 -2.62 3.67
CA ALA A 37 4.68 -2.86 5.05
C ALA A 37 4.43 -1.62 5.93
N GLN A 38 4.69 -0.42 5.43
CA GLN A 38 4.39 0.82 6.15
C GLN A 38 2.89 1.00 6.38
N THR A 39 2.07 0.80 5.34
CA THR A 39 0.61 0.88 5.45
C THR A 39 0.06 -0.07 6.51
N ILE A 40 0.55 -1.32 6.53
CA ILE A 40 0.15 -2.32 7.53
C ILE A 40 0.53 -1.86 8.95
N ARG A 41 1.76 -1.35 9.14
CA ARG A 41 2.22 -0.81 10.43
C ARG A 41 1.35 0.36 10.89
N ASP A 42 1.00 1.28 9.99
CA ASP A 42 0.16 2.43 10.30
C ASP A 42 -1.27 2.01 10.68
N LEU A 43 -1.82 1.01 10.00
CA LEU A 43 -3.14 0.46 10.32
C LEU A 43 -3.15 -0.28 11.66
N LEU A 44 -2.08 -0.99 12.00
CA LEU A 44 -1.87 -1.60 13.32
C LEU A 44 -1.71 -0.53 14.42
N ALA A 45 -0.90 0.51 14.19
CA ALA A 45 -0.69 1.60 15.14
C ALA A 45 -1.99 2.40 15.37
N ARG A 46 -2.80 2.54 14.32
CA ARG A 46 -4.14 3.10 14.43
C ARG A 46 -5.09 2.13 15.12
N GLY A 47 -4.80 0.84 15.28
CA GLY A 47 -5.74 -0.15 15.83
C GLY A 47 -6.89 -0.53 14.90
N VAL A 48 -6.78 -0.23 13.60
CA VAL A 48 -7.72 -0.68 12.56
C VAL A 48 -7.46 -2.15 12.20
N LEU A 49 -6.19 -2.56 12.25
CA LEU A 49 -5.80 -3.97 12.21
C LEU A 49 -5.34 -4.42 13.60
N ALA A 50 -5.43 -5.71 13.85
CA ALA A 50 -4.90 -6.37 15.05
C ALA A 50 -4.04 -7.57 14.66
N GLN A 51 -3.00 -7.85 15.46
CA GLN A 51 -2.23 -9.08 15.37
C GLN A 51 -2.80 -10.11 16.36
N VAL A 52 -3.34 -11.21 15.86
CA VAL A 52 -3.94 -12.28 16.66
C VAL A 52 -3.36 -13.61 16.20
N ASN A 53 -2.70 -14.34 17.11
CA ASN A 53 -2.06 -15.63 16.82
C ASN A 53 -1.11 -15.58 15.61
N GLY A 54 -0.32 -14.50 15.51
CA GLY A 54 0.62 -14.30 14.39
C GLY A 54 -0.03 -13.87 13.07
N LYS A 55 -1.36 -13.72 13.00
CA LYS A 55 -2.08 -13.25 11.82
C LYS A 55 -2.47 -11.79 11.97
N ILE A 56 -2.50 -11.06 10.86
CA ILE A 56 -3.03 -9.70 10.80
C ILE A 56 -4.48 -9.79 10.32
N ILE A 57 -5.42 -9.34 11.15
CA ILE A 57 -6.85 -9.35 10.86
C ILE A 57 -7.45 -7.95 11.07
N PRO A 58 -8.57 -7.62 10.42
CA PRO A 58 -9.35 -6.43 10.76
C PRO A 58 -9.76 -6.44 12.24
N ASN A 59 -9.63 -5.30 12.91
CA ASN A 59 -10.14 -5.12 14.26
C ASN A 59 -11.61 -4.69 14.19
N THR A 60 -12.51 -5.56 14.66
CA THR A 60 -13.97 -5.32 14.63
C THR A 60 -14.49 -4.49 15.79
N ASP A 61 -13.66 -4.26 16.82
CA ASP A 61 -14.03 -3.50 18.02
C ASP A 61 -13.91 -1.98 17.80
N ARG A 62 -13.72 -1.54 16.55
CA ARG A 62 -13.42 -0.16 16.17
C ARG A 62 -14.22 0.35 14.98
#